data_AF-A0A2E0AH02-F1
#
_entry.id   AF-A0A2E0AH02-F1
#
_cell.length_a   1.000
_cell.length_b   1.000
_cell.length_c   1.000
_cell.angle_alpha   90.00
_cell.angle_beta   90.00
_cell.angle_gamma   90.00
#
_symmetry.space_group_name_H-M   'P 1'
#
loop_
_entity.id
_entity.type
_entity.pdbx_description
1 polymer ?
#
loop_
_entity_poly.entity_id
_entity_poly.type
_entity_poly.pdbx_seq_one_letter_code
_entity_poly.pdbx_strand_id
1 'polypeptide(L)'
;MPGPVVSGVRQSGSIEQRLQTSEPSGDYIPLMAEGSIHLLLLNSGDVLMARLRNTTDRDGDPAYQLIRPCKVCYTDSCESAAVAHWKLEPYLAGLTPQRNVVLFKSALASVLEPDPILMQTYTEQTAQECPLEETPVERLKRAFQEFTESFEAENSSR
;
A
#
# COMPACT_ATOMS: atom_id res chain seq x y z
N MET A 1 9.44 40.42 40.55
CA MET A 1 8.52 39.35 40.11
C MET A 1 7.65 39.91 39.00
N PRO A 2 7.75 39.44 37.75
CA PRO A 2 6.84 39.82 36.68
C PRO A 2 5.59 38.92 36.72
N GLY A 3 4.41 39.54 36.76
CA GLY A 3 3.12 38.86 36.80
C GLY A 3 2.70 38.23 35.47
N PRO A 4 1.56 37.51 35.45
CA PRO A 4 1.10 36.73 34.31
C PRO A 4 0.40 37.61 33.29
N VAL A 5 0.79 37.50 32.02
CA VAL A 5 0.14 38.23 30.92
C VAL A 5 -0.68 37.26 30.09
N VAL A 6 -2.00 37.40 30.17
CA VAL A 6 -2.97 36.73 29.31
C VAL A 6 -3.68 37.80 28.47
N SER A 7 -3.51 37.73 27.15
CA SER A 7 -4.34 38.37 26.10
C SER A 7 -3.85 37.85 24.74
N GLY A 8 -4.68 37.35 23.82
CA GLY A 8 -6.12 37.26 23.78
C GLY A 8 -6.58 36.24 22.73
N VAL A 9 -7.79 35.75 22.94
CA VAL A 9 -8.58 34.96 21.99
C VAL A 9 -9.13 35.89 20.91
N ARG A 10 -8.97 35.56 19.63
CA ARG A 10 -10.08 35.44 18.65
C ARG A 10 -9.64 34.88 17.30
N GLN A 11 -10.55 34.06 16.78
CA GLN A 11 -10.48 33.23 15.59
C GLN A 11 -10.45 34.05 14.30
N SER A 12 -9.74 33.56 13.29
CA SER A 12 -10.08 33.74 11.88
C SER A 12 -9.45 32.56 11.14
N GLY A 13 -10.29 31.72 10.54
CA GLY A 13 -9.85 30.55 9.79
C GLY A 13 -8.96 30.98 8.64
N SER A 14 -7.68 30.64 8.74
CA SER A 14 -6.77 30.70 7.61
C SER A 14 -6.71 29.31 7.00
N ILE A 15 -7.44 29.15 5.89
CA ILE A 15 -7.11 28.18 4.86
C ILE A 15 -5.75 28.63 4.30
N GLU A 16 -4.69 28.41 5.07
CA GLU A 16 -3.33 28.49 4.58
C GLU A 16 -3.05 27.15 3.92
N GLN A 17 -3.52 27.10 2.68
CA GLN A 17 -2.82 26.60 1.52
C GLN A 17 -1.30 26.52 1.76
N ARG A 18 -0.86 25.45 2.42
CA ARG A 18 0.49 24.90 2.23
C ARG A 18 0.52 24.32 0.82
N LEU A 19 0.67 25.22 -0.16
CA LEU A 19 1.46 24.93 -1.34
C LEU A 19 2.90 24.76 -0.87
N GLN A 20 3.16 23.63 -0.22
CA GLN A 20 4.50 23.09 -0.16
C GLN A 20 4.75 22.45 -1.52
N THR A 21 5.26 23.28 -2.42
CA THR A 21 6.01 22.87 -3.60
C THR A 21 7.31 22.22 -3.11
N SER A 22 7.19 21.04 -2.52
CA SER A 22 8.29 20.11 -2.35
C SER A 22 8.03 18.99 -3.33
N GLU A 23 8.87 18.89 -4.36
CA GLU A 23 9.18 17.64 -5.04
C GLU A 23 9.08 16.50 -4.02
N PRO A 24 8.05 15.62 -4.06
CA PRO A 24 7.97 14.60 -3.07
C PRO A 24 8.72 13.43 -3.67
N SER A 25 10.06 13.47 -3.55
CA SER A 25 10.83 12.29 -3.23
C SER A 25 10.09 11.64 -2.05
N GLY A 26 9.20 10.70 -2.38
CA GLY A 26 8.10 10.34 -1.50
C GLY A 26 8.64 9.85 -0.18
N ASP A 27 8.16 10.42 0.92
CA ASP A 27 8.52 9.99 2.26
C ASP A 27 8.46 8.46 2.32
N TYR A 28 9.58 7.83 2.64
CA TYR A 28 9.66 6.37 2.70
C TYR A 28 8.59 5.85 3.66
N ILE A 29 7.74 4.92 3.21
CA ILE A 29 6.70 4.37 4.07
C ILE A 29 7.24 3.07 4.69
N PRO A 30 7.51 3.04 6.01
CA PRO A 30 8.03 1.85 6.67
C PRO A 30 6.98 0.73 6.72
N LEU A 31 7.45 -0.50 6.88
CA LEU A 31 6.63 -1.71 6.93
C LEU A 31 5.58 -1.65 8.05
N MET A 32 5.96 -1.06 9.19
CA MET A 32 5.13 -0.89 10.39
C MET A 32 3.88 -0.02 10.15
N ALA A 33 3.80 0.71 9.04
CA ALA A 33 2.68 1.57 8.74
C ALA A 33 1.52 0.75 8.15
N GLU A 34 0.73 0.06 8.97
CA GLU A 34 -0.57 -0.61 8.72
C GLU A 34 -0.95 -0.88 7.24
N GLY A 35 -1.24 -2.13 6.87
CA GLY A 35 -1.75 -2.49 5.54
C GLY A 35 -0.71 -3.21 4.67
N SER A 36 -1.21 -3.95 3.69
CA SER A 36 -0.47 -4.92 2.88
C SER A 36 -0.51 -4.56 1.39
N ILE A 37 0.54 -4.90 0.65
CA ILE A 37 0.62 -4.64 -0.80
C ILE A 37 -0.16 -5.75 -1.52
N HIS A 38 -1.12 -5.36 -2.35
CA HIS A 38 -1.96 -6.29 -3.11
C HIS A 38 -2.12 -5.85 -4.56
N LEU A 39 -2.43 -6.82 -5.40
CA LEU A 39 -3.02 -6.59 -6.72
C LEU A 39 -4.54 -6.51 -6.59
N LEU A 40 -5.14 -5.55 -7.26
CA LEU A 40 -6.55 -5.22 -7.19
C LEU A 40 -7.09 -5.25 -8.61
N LEU A 41 -7.98 -6.21 -8.89
CA LEU A 41 -8.75 -6.21 -10.12
C LEU A 41 -9.99 -5.35 -9.90
N LEU A 42 -10.12 -4.26 -10.64
CA LEU A 42 -11.30 -3.40 -10.60
C LEU A 42 -12.40 -3.95 -11.52
N ASN A 43 -13.65 -3.61 -11.23
CA ASN A 43 -14.80 -3.94 -12.08
C ASN A 43 -14.72 -3.26 -13.46
N SER A 44 -13.88 -2.23 -13.63
CA SER A 44 -13.57 -1.65 -14.93
C SER A 44 -12.70 -2.55 -15.82
N GLY A 45 -12.11 -3.62 -15.28
CA GLY A 45 -11.11 -4.45 -15.93
C GLY A 45 -9.66 -4.00 -15.71
N ASP A 46 -9.45 -2.85 -15.07
CA ASP A 46 -8.11 -2.37 -14.74
C ASP A 46 -7.51 -3.16 -13.57
N VAL A 47 -6.21 -3.45 -13.67
CA VAL A 47 -5.42 -4.07 -12.60
C VAL A 47 -4.56 -3.01 -11.95
N LEU A 48 -4.72 -2.84 -10.64
CA LEU A 48 -3.93 -1.91 -9.83
C LEU A 48 -3.05 -2.66 -8.84
N MET A 49 -1.90 -2.10 -8.53
CA MET A 49 -1.04 -2.50 -7.43
C MET A 49 -0.97 -1.37 -6.42
N ALA A 50 -1.30 -1.65 -5.17
CA ALA A 50 -1.32 -0.63 -4.12
C ALA A 50 -1.11 -1.25 -2.74
N ARG A 51 -0.69 -0.43 -1.78
CA ARG A 51 -0.79 -0.80 -0.36
C ARG A 51 -2.21 -0.51 0.12
N LEU A 52 -2.88 -1.57 0.57
CA LEU A 52 -4.28 -1.59 0.96
C LEU A 52 -4.43 -1.38 2.45
N ARG A 53 -5.27 -0.43 2.86
CA ARG A 53 -5.76 -0.29 4.23
C ARG A 53 -7.28 -0.36 4.29
N ASN A 54 -7.80 -0.89 5.37
CA ASN A 54 -9.22 -0.79 5.67
C ASN A 54 -9.53 0.63 6.12
N THR A 55 -10.56 1.23 5.55
CA THR A 55 -11.03 2.56 5.94
C THR A 55 -12.56 2.61 5.82
N THR A 56 -13.12 3.78 6.05
CA THR A 56 -14.54 4.06 5.82
C THR A 56 -14.68 5.24 4.88
N ASP A 57 -15.69 5.23 4.02
CA ASP A 57 -16.04 6.40 3.23
C ASP A 57 -16.67 7.51 4.09
N ARG A 58 -16.91 8.68 3.51
CA ARG A 58 -17.59 9.83 4.12
C ARG A 58 -18.93 9.46 4.76
N ASP A 59 -19.64 8.52 4.16
CA ASP A 59 -20.95 8.09 4.65
C ASP A 59 -20.84 6.97 5.73
N GLY A 60 -19.62 6.56 6.08
CA GLY A 60 -19.33 5.56 7.12
C GLY A 60 -19.26 4.12 6.61
N ASP A 61 -19.50 3.90 5.32
CA ASP A 61 -19.46 2.56 4.73
C ASP A 61 -18.02 2.02 4.64
N PRO A 62 -17.81 0.70 4.81
CA PRO A 62 -16.48 0.10 4.67
C PRO A 62 -15.89 0.31 3.28
N ALA A 63 -14.69 0.86 3.22
CA ALA A 63 -13.95 1.14 1.99
C ALA A 63 -12.49 0.69 2.13
N TYR A 64 -11.75 0.79 1.03
CA TYR A 64 -10.32 0.55 1.01
C TYR A 64 -9.57 1.85 0.75
N GLN A 65 -8.55 2.15 1.53
CA GLN A 65 -7.61 3.21 1.19
C GLN A 65 -6.44 2.59 0.42
N LEU A 66 -6.25 3.05 -0.81
CA LEU A 66 -5.12 2.69 -1.66
C LEU A 66 -4.02 3.73 -1.47
N ILE A 67 -2.85 3.27 -1.06
CA ILE A 67 -1.67 4.13 -0.88
C ILE A 67 -0.74 3.92 -2.07
N ARG A 68 -0.43 5.02 -2.77
CA ARG A 68 0.37 5.08 -4.01
C ARG A 68 -0.05 4.02 -5.04
N PRO A 69 -1.31 4.01 -5.48
CA PRO A 69 -1.78 3.05 -6.47
C PRO A 69 -1.05 3.23 -7.80
N CYS A 70 -0.61 2.11 -8.38
CA CYS A 70 -0.04 2.01 -9.70
C CYS A 70 -0.91 1.12 -10.58
N LYS A 71 -1.21 1.55 -11.80
CA LYS A 71 -1.82 0.69 -12.81
C LYS A 71 -0.78 -0.29 -13.35
N VAL A 72 -1.15 -1.55 -13.42
CA VAL A 72 -0.34 -2.62 -14.00
C VAL A 72 -0.70 -2.71 -15.48
N CYS A 73 0.26 -2.35 -16.33
CA CYS A 73 0.15 -2.41 -17.77
C CYS A 73 0.99 -3.59 -18.28
N TYR A 74 0.40 -4.41 -19.14
CA TYR A 74 1.12 -5.46 -19.83
C TYR A 74 1.69 -4.91 -21.13
N THR A 75 3.00 -5.05 -21.35
CA THR A 75 3.62 -4.67 -22.62
C THR A 75 3.92 -5.94 -23.43
N ASP A 76 3.18 -6.12 -24.53
CA ASP A 76 3.52 -7.12 -25.54
C ASP A 76 4.73 -6.62 -26.33
N SER A 77 5.94 -6.87 -25.82
CA SER A 77 7.14 -6.68 -26.61
C SER A 77 7.22 -7.80 -27.64
N CYS A 78 6.76 -7.53 -28.87
CA CYS A 78 6.82 -8.43 -30.02
C CYS A 78 8.24 -8.63 -30.59
N GLU A 79 9.28 -8.19 -29.88
CA GLU A 79 10.66 -8.28 -30.36
C GLU A 79 11.55 -8.92 -29.29
N SER A 80 11.89 -10.18 -29.55
CA SER A 80 12.78 -11.06 -28.79
C SER A 80 12.16 -11.80 -27.61
N ALA A 81 12.20 -13.13 -27.70
CA ALA A 81 11.52 -14.11 -26.85
C ALA A 81 12.10 -14.24 -25.42
N ALA A 82 12.18 -13.16 -24.65
CA ALA A 82 12.59 -13.24 -23.26
C ALA A 82 11.89 -12.20 -22.38
N VAL A 83 10.96 -12.71 -21.57
CA VAL A 83 10.32 -12.08 -20.40
C VAL A 83 9.23 -11.06 -20.72
N ALA A 84 7.98 -11.41 -20.36
CA ALA A 84 6.88 -10.46 -20.34
C ALA A 84 7.19 -9.29 -19.40
N HIS A 85 7.24 -8.07 -19.93
CA HIS A 85 7.55 -6.88 -19.15
C HIS A 85 6.26 -6.23 -18.64
N TRP A 86 6.01 -6.39 -17.35
CA TRP A 86 4.99 -5.63 -16.63
C TRP A 86 5.50 -4.21 -16.41
N LYS A 87 4.67 -3.23 -16.76
CA LYS A 87 4.95 -1.81 -16.54
C LYS A 87 3.99 -1.28 -15.48
N LEU A 88 4.53 -0.51 -14.53
CA LEU A 88 3.75 0.18 -13.52
C LEU A 88 3.65 1.67 -13.89
N GLU A 89 2.43 2.20 -13.89
CA GLU A 89 2.17 3.61 -14.16
C GLU A 89 1.35 4.22 -13.01
N PRO A 90 1.59 5.47 -12.59
CA PRO A 90 0.80 6.08 -11.52
C PRO A 90 -0.69 6.09 -11.86
N TYR A 91 -1.52 5.53 -10.99
CA TYR A 91 -2.96 5.51 -11.22
C TYR A 91 -3.54 6.93 -11.11
N LEU A 92 -4.45 7.28 -12.02
CA LEU A 92 -5.06 8.61 -12.13
C LEU A 92 -4.06 9.76 -12.38
N ALA A 93 -2.91 9.45 -13.00
CA ALA A 93 -1.97 10.46 -13.45
C ALA A 93 -2.67 11.54 -14.31
N GLY A 94 -2.50 12.81 -13.94
CA GLY A 94 -3.11 13.94 -14.63
C GLY A 94 -4.55 14.26 -14.22
N LEU A 95 -5.24 13.39 -13.47
CA LEU A 95 -6.59 13.64 -12.98
C LEU A 95 -6.60 14.20 -11.56
N THR A 96 -5.68 13.75 -10.70
CA THR A 96 -5.59 14.22 -9.31
C THR A 96 -4.15 14.31 -8.85
N PRO A 97 -3.78 15.32 -8.04
CA PRO A 97 -2.48 15.36 -7.37
C PRO A 97 -2.42 14.41 -6.16
N GLN A 98 -3.53 13.82 -5.75
CA GLN A 98 -3.59 12.94 -4.59
C GLN A 98 -2.91 11.60 -4.88
N ARG A 99 -1.94 11.24 -4.03
CA ARG A 99 -1.23 9.95 -4.12
C ARG A 99 -1.96 8.80 -3.43
N ASN A 100 -2.94 9.10 -2.60
CA ASN A 100 -3.73 8.12 -1.88
C ASN A 100 -5.19 8.33 -2.26
N VAL A 101 -5.90 7.23 -2.52
CA VAL A 101 -7.30 7.28 -2.95
C VAL A 101 -8.13 6.32 -2.12
N VAL A 102 -9.40 6.66 -1.92
CA VAL A 102 -10.37 5.75 -1.31
C VAL A 102 -11.10 5.03 -2.43
N LEU A 103 -11.10 3.70 -2.37
CA LEU A 103 -11.77 2.80 -3.28
C LEU A 103 -12.96 2.17 -2.56
N PHE A 104 -14.14 2.32 -3.15
CA PHE A 104 -15.34 1.62 -2.71
C PHE A 104 -15.20 0.11 -2.92
N LYS A 105 -15.66 -0.69 -1.95
CA LYS A 105 -15.66 -2.16 -2.09
C LYS A 105 -16.44 -2.65 -3.30
N SER A 106 -17.49 -1.92 -3.71
CA SER A 106 -18.29 -2.23 -4.90
C SER A 106 -17.58 -2.02 -6.23
N ALA A 107 -16.47 -1.26 -6.26
CA ALA A 107 -15.67 -1.05 -7.46
C ALA A 107 -14.59 -2.14 -7.64
N LEU A 108 -14.36 -2.96 -6.62
CA LEU A 108 -13.36 -4.01 -6.59
C LEU A 108 -13.98 -5.34 -7.03
N ALA A 109 -13.35 -5.98 -8.00
CA ALA A 109 -13.74 -7.32 -8.46
C ALA A 109 -13.03 -8.41 -7.64
N SER A 110 -11.71 -8.26 -7.45
CA SER A 110 -10.91 -9.25 -6.72
C SER A 110 -9.64 -8.63 -6.12
N VAL A 111 -9.17 -9.23 -5.02
CA VAL A 111 -7.87 -8.96 -4.39
C VAL A 111 -6.97 -10.16 -4.65
N LEU A 112 -5.79 -9.90 -5.18
CA LEU A 112 -4.80 -10.90 -5.58
C LEU A 112 -3.46 -10.62 -4.90
N GLU A 113 -2.66 -11.67 -4.78
CA GLU A 113 -1.27 -11.56 -4.31
C GLU A 113 -0.36 -11.19 -5.50
N PRO A 114 0.53 -10.19 -5.34
CA PRO A 114 1.46 -9.81 -6.39
C PRO A 114 2.56 -10.84 -6.57
N ASP A 115 3.03 -10.98 -7.81
CA ASP A 115 4.27 -11.71 -8.11
C ASP A 115 5.49 -11.00 -7.47
N PRO A 116 6.47 -11.73 -6.93
CA PRO A 116 7.64 -11.14 -6.26
C PRO A 116 8.43 -10.16 -7.13
N ILE A 117 8.56 -10.40 -8.44
CA ILE A 117 9.28 -9.50 -9.35
C ILE A 117 8.52 -8.17 -9.49
N LEU A 118 7.19 -8.26 -9.60
CA LEU A 118 6.33 -7.09 -9.67
C LEU A 118 6.32 -6.31 -8.35
N MET A 119 6.35 -7.01 -7.21
CA MET A 119 6.44 -6.43 -5.87
C MET A 119 7.75 -5.65 -5.67
N GLN A 120 8.87 -6.21 -6.11
CA GLN A 120 10.16 -5.50 -6.07
C GLN A 120 10.10 -4.22 -6.91
N THR A 121 9.61 -4.32 -8.15
CA THR A 121 9.50 -3.16 -9.07
C THR A 121 8.61 -2.06 -8.48
N TYR A 122 7.48 -2.43 -7.88
CA TYR A 122 6.57 -1.49 -7.23
C TYR A 122 7.20 -0.80 -6.02
N THR A 123 7.92 -1.57 -5.19
CA THR A 123 8.64 -1.08 -4.00
C THR A 123 9.69 -0.04 -4.39
N GLU A 124 10.51 -0.34 -5.39
CA GLU A 124 11.54 0.56 -5.92
C GLU A 124 10.93 1.85 -6.48
N GLN A 125 9.84 1.74 -7.26
CA GLN A 125 9.19 2.92 -7.85
C GLN A 125 8.43 3.78 -6.84
N THR A 126 7.80 3.18 -5.85
CA THR A 126 6.93 3.89 -4.91
C THR A 126 7.60 4.24 -3.59
N ALA A 127 8.89 3.90 -3.41
CA ALA A 127 9.65 4.08 -2.17
C ALA A 127 8.88 3.58 -0.93
N GLN A 128 8.29 2.39 -1.05
CA GLN A 128 7.65 1.68 0.05
C GLN A 128 8.58 0.59 0.53
N GLU A 129 8.52 0.24 1.81
CA GLU A 129 9.22 -0.95 2.30
C GLU A 129 8.49 -2.22 1.81
N CYS A 130 9.23 -3.11 1.15
CA CYS A 130 8.73 -4.44 0.81
C CYS A 130 8.75 -5.28 2.08
N PRO A 131 7.68 -6.05 2.39
CA PRO A 131 7.83 -7.15 3.33
C PRO A 131 8.96 -8.01 2.80
N LEU A 132 10.06 -8.10 3.55
CA LEU A 132 11.13 -9.02 3.21
C LEU A 132 10.47 -10.40 3.12
N GLU A 133 10.53 -11.04 1.95
CA GLU A 133 10.24 -12.46 1.90
C GLU A 133 11.18 -13.10 2.92
N GLU A 134 10.60 -13.87 3.86
CA GLU A 134 11.39 -14.66 4.78
C GLU A 134 12.44 -15.41 3.95
N THR A 135 13.70 -15.21 4.31
CA THR A 135 14.79 -15.91 3.65
C THR A 135 14.46 -17.41 3.66
N PRO A 136 14.93 -18.21 2.69
CA PRO A 136 14.65 -19.65 2.68
C PRO A 136 14.92 -20.34 4.03
N VAL A 137 15.90 -19.82 4.79
CA VAL A 137 16.23 -20.24 6.15
C VAL A 137 15.16 -19.86 7.16
N GLU A 138 14.62 -18.64 7.10
CA GLU A 138 13.52 -18.21 7.98
C GLU A 138 12.23 -18.96 7.69
N ARG A 139 11.90 -19.19 6.40
CA ARG A 139 10.78 -20.07 6.02
C ARG A 139 10.94 -21.47 6.57
N LEU A 140 12.15 -22.02 6.47
CA LEU A 140 12.45 -23.34 7.04
C LEU A 140 12.30 -23.33 8.56
N LYS A 141 12.81 -22.29 9.24
CA LYS A 141 12.71 -22.14 10.68
C LYS A 141 11.25 -22.03 11.14
N ARG A 142 10.43 -21.26 10.42
CA ARG A 142 9.00 -21.12 10.68
C ARG A 142 8.25 -22.43 10.44
N ALA A 143 8.51 -23.11 9.32
CA ALA A 143 7.91 -24.41 9.04
C ALA A 143 8.28 -25.47 10.09
N PHE A 144 9.53 -25.49 10.56
CA PHE A 144 9.96 -26.35 11.66
C PHE A 144 9.27 -25.99 12.97
N GLN A 145 9.10 -24.71 13.25
CA GLN A 145 8.45 -24.24 14.45
C GLN A 145 6.95 -24.60 14.46
N GLU A 146 6.23 -24.34 13.36
CA GLU A 146 4.83 -24.75 13.18
C GLU A 146 4.67 -26.28 13.27
N PHE A 147 5.60 -27.05 12.70
CA PHE A 147 5.61 -28.51 12.84
C PHE A 147 5.77 -28.94 14.30
N THR A 148 6.69 -28.32 15.05
CA THR A 148 6.94 -28.67 16.45
C THR A 148 5.74 -28.29 17.33
N GLU A 149 5.16 -27.12 17.11
CA GLU A 149 3.96 -26.64 17.80
C GLU A 149 2.74 -27.55 17.49
N SER A 150 2.60 -28.05 16.26
CA SER A 150 1.55 -29.01 15.92
C SER A 150 1.68 -30.34 16.69
N PHE A 151 2.92 -30.79 16.92
CA PHE A 151 3.21 -32.04 17.62
C PHE A 151 2.99 -31.91 19.14
N GLU A 152 3.32 -30.75 19.72
CA GLU A 152 3.06 -30.45 21.13
C GLU A 152 1.56 -30.26 21.42
N ALA A 153 0.82 -29.68 20.47
CA ALA A 153 -0.64 -29.54 20.56
C ALA A 153 -1.36 -30.91 20.52
N GLU A 154 -0.93 -31.83 19.65
CA GLU A 154 -1.47 -33.19 19.62
C GLU A 154 -1.19 -33.96 20.91
N ASN A 155 0.01 -33.86 21.48
CA ASN A 155 0.35 -34.53 22.74
C ASN A 155 -0.32 -33.93 23.99
N SER A 156 -0.71 -32.65 23.95
CA SER A 156 -1.40 -31.98 25.06
C SER A 156 -2.92 -32.23 25.10
N SER A 157 -3.45 -32.96 24.10
CA SER A 157 -4.89 -33.26 23.97
C SER A 157 -5.25 -34.74 24.26
N ARG A 158 -4.28 -35.51 24.79
CA ARG A 158 -4.48 -36.84 25.39
C ARG A 158 -4.39 -36.80 26.90
#